data_AF-A0A2N7AS13-F1
#
_entry.id   AF-A0A2N7AS13-F1
#
_cell.length_a   1.000
_cell.length_b   1.000
_cell.length_c   1.000
_cell.angle_alpha   90.00
_cell.angle_beta   90.00
_cell.angle_gamma   90.00
#
_symmetry.space_group_name_H-M   'P 1'
#
loop_
_entity.id
_entity.type
_entity.pdbx_description
1 polymer ?
#
loop_
_entity_poly.entity_id
_entity_poly.type
_entity_poly.pdbx_seq_one_letter_code
_entity_poly.pdbx_strand_id
1 'polypeptide(L)'
;MKNKAIDSYIDEFQIYLHQLSDKEQQDVLEFYREYIIDANLQTSDAIINELGTPKHLARKVLADYSIKMSEENYRNVDNGQMTSNERFSKNLKMIGLVILALMASPLAIIIAIVLIPLILLFIGLFVFFVLLFLFLVAMSVVLGIGTIFVGISVIFQSFSTTIFFVGLGLVILGIDFFLIPIIVALFKWFFSVVVIFFRWLGKKLLHGRKTPMKGEKKNA
;
A
#
# COMPACT_ATOMS: atom_id res chain seq x y z
N MET A 1 -20.91 -52.31 3.64
CA MET A 1 -19.49 -52.10 4.00
C MET A 1 -19.26 -50.60 4.04
N LYS A 2 -18.90 -50.01 5.19
CA LYS A 2 -18.47 -48.60 5.24
C LYS A 2 -17.24 -48.49 4.32
N ASN A 3 -17.35 -47.76 3.22
CA ASN A 3 -16.24 -47.58 2.32
C ASN A 3 -15.25 -46.60 2.99
N LYS A 4 -14.18 -47.17 3.56
CA LYS A 4 -13.14 -46.46 4.30
C LYS A 4 -12.51 -45.30 3.50
N ALA A 5 -12.50 -45.38 2.16
CA ALA A 5 -11.97 -44.32 1.30
C ALA A 5 -12.88 -43.08 1.28
N ILE A 6 -14.20 -43.28 1.32
CA ILE A 6 -15.19 -42.19 1.35
C ILE A 6 -15.14 -41.46 2.68
N ASP A 7 -15.18 -42.22 3.79
CA ASP A 7 -15.14 -41.65 5.14
C ASP A 7 -13.85 -40.82 5.34
N SER A 8 -12.70 -41.35 4.91
CA SER A 8 -11.41 -40.62 5.02
C SER A 8 -11.38 -39.33 4.19
N TYR A 9 -11.98 -39.30 3.00
CA TYR A 9 -12.00 -38.11 2.15
C TYR A 9 -12.92 -37.03 2.74
N ILE A 10 -14.10 -37.43 3.23
CA ILE A 10 -15.08 -36.53 3.83
C ILE A 10 -14.56 -35.94 5.15
N ASP A 11 -13.88 -36.73 5.99
CA ASP A 11 -13.30 -36.24 7.24
C ASP A 11 -12.22 -35.17 6.97
N GLU A 12 -11.36 -35.38 5.96
CA GLU A 12 -10.35 -34.38 5.58
C GLU A 12 -10.98 -33.13 4.95
N PHE A 13 -12.04 -33.30 4.18
CA PHE A 13 -12.81 -32.22 3.59
C PHE A 13 -13.47 -31.34 4.66
N GLN A 14 -14.02 -31.94 5.73
CA GLN A 14 -14.63 -31.24 6.86
C GLN A 14 -13.65 -30.27 7.53
N ILE A 15 -12.39 -30.67 7.73
CA ILE A 15 -11.36 -29.83 8.37
C ILE A 15 -11.18 -28.50 7.62
N TYR A 16 -11.31 -28.53 6.29
CA TYR A 16 -11.15 -27.34 5.46
C TYR A 16 -12.41 -26.45 5.37
N LEU A 17 -13.55 -26.90 5.90
CA LEU A 17 -14.83 -26.16 5.88
C LEU A 17 -15.12 -25.38 7.18
N HIS A 18 -14.15 -25.17 8.07
CA HIS A 18 -14.32 -24.48 9.36
C HIS A 18 -14.86 -23.03 9.29
N GLN A 19 -14.95 -22.44 8.10
CA GLN A 19 -15.51 -21.10 7.88
C GLN A 19 -17.04 -21.09 7.77
N LEU A 20 -17.66 -22.25 7.59
CA LEU A 20 -19.12 -22.44 7.54
C LEU A 20 -19.67 -22.70 8.94
N SER A 21 -20.95 -22.40 9.17
CA SER A 21 -21.62 -22.82 10.40
C SER A 21 -21.77 -24.34 10.47
N ASP A 22 -21.92 -24.90 11.67
CA ASP A 22 -22.02 -26.36 11.88
C ASP A 22 -23.13 -26.99 11.03
N LYS A 23 -24.25 -26.28 10.87
CA LYS A 23 -25.39 -26.75 10.06
C LYS A 23 -25.05 -26.76 8.56
N GLU A 24 -24.48 -25.69 8.03
CA GLU A 24 -24.10 -25.61 6.62
C GLU A 24 -22.98 -26.60 6.28
N GLN A 25 -22.06 -26.81 7.22
CA GLN A 25 -21.01 -27.81 7.08
C GLN A 25 -21.62 -29.21 6.94
N GLN A 26 -22.57 -29.59 7.80
CA GLN A 26 -23.25 -30.89 7.71
C GLN A 26 -23.98 -31.06 6.37
N ASP A 27 -24.72 -30.05 5.92
CA ASP A 27 -25.45 -30.09 4.66
C ASP A 27 -24.51 -30.32 3.45
N VAL A 28 -23.35 -29.64 3.45
CA VAL A 28 -22.34 -29.80 2.39
C VAL A 28 -21.70 -31.19 2.43
N LEU A 29 -21.35 -31.69 3.63
CA LEU A 29 -20.73 -33.00 3.78
C LEU A 29 -21.66 -34.13 3.33
N GLU A 30 -22.95 -34.04 3.69
CA GLU A 30 -23.96 -35.02 3.28
C GLU A 30 -24.13 -35.04 1.75
N PHE A 31 -24.23 -33.86 1.12
CA PHE A 31 -24.36 -33.74 -0.33
C PHE A 31 -23.21 -34.43 -1.08
N TYR A 32 -21.96 -34.15 -0.69
CA TYR A 32 -20.81 -34.77 -1.36
C TYR A 32 -20.66 -36.26 -1.00
N ARG A 33 -21.10 -36.68 0.19
CA ARG A 33 -21.15 -38.10 0.56
C ARG A 33 -22.13 -38.87 -0.32
N GLU A 34 -23.35 -38.35 -0.52
CA GLU A 34 -24.34 -38.95 -1.43
C GLU A 34 -23.81 -38.99 -2.87
N TYR A 35 -23.22 -37.88 -3.36
CA TYR A 35 -22.64 -37.83 -4.70
C TYR A 35 -21.57 -38.90 -4.95
N ILE A 36 -20.66 -39.12 -3.99
CA ILE A 36 -19.60 -40.14 -4.10
C ILE A 36 -20.19 -41.55 -4.16
N ILE A 37 -21.27 -41.80 -3.41
CA ILE A 37 -21.98 -43.09 -3.38
C ILE A 37 -22.71 -43.32 -4.71
N ASP A 38 -23.45 -42.33 -5.20
CA ASP A 38 -24.22 -42.40 -6.45
C ASP A 38 -23.32 -42.53 -7.68
N ALA A 39 -22.19 -41.80 -7.69
CA ALA A 39 -21.16 -41.91 -8.73
C ALA A 39 -20.33 -43.20 -8.62
N ASN A 40 -20.60 -44.05 -7.61
CA ASN A 40 -19.93 -45.32 -7.36
C ASN A 40 -18.39 -45.19 -7.28
N LEU A 41 -17.90 -44.11 -6.66
CA LEU A 41 -16.47 -43.82 -6.53
C LEU A 41 -15.88 -44.61 -5.34
N GLN A 42 -15.46 -45.85 -5.60
CA GLN A 42 -15.08 -46.79 -4.54
C GLN A 42 -13.63 -46.65 -4.04
N THR A 43 -12.79 -45.84 -4.69
CA THR A 43 -11.34 -45.71 -4.40
C THR A 43 -10.95 -44.24 -4.23
N SER A 44 -9.99 -43.94 -3.35
CA SER A 44 -9.51 -42.57 -3.12
C SER A 44 -9.06 -41.87 -4.40
N ASP A 45 -8.40 -42.57 -5.31
CA ASP A 45 -7.97 -41.99 -6.60
C ASP A 45 -9.15 -41.63 -7.50
N ALA A 46 -10.22 -42.42 -7.49
CA ALA A 46 -11.43 -42.12 -8.25
C ALA A 46 -12.15 -40.87 -7.70
N ILE A 47 -12.19 -40.74 -6.37
CA ILE A 47 -12.76 -39.55 -5.70
C ILE A 47 -11.92 -38.30 -6.02
N ILE A 48 -10.59 -38.40 -5.96
CA ILE A 48 -9.69 -37.28 -6.22
C ILE A 48 -9.71 -36.85 -7.69
N ASN A 49 -9.84 -37.79 -8.63
CA ASN A 49 -9.93 -37.46 -10.06
C ASN A 49 -11.22 -36.71 -10.40
N GLU A 50 -12.34 -37.05 -9.77
CA GLU A 50 -13.64 -36.42 -10.06
C GLU A 50 -13.84 -35.11 -9.29
N LEU A 51 -13.55 -35.12 -7.98
CA LEU A 51 -13.84 -33.99 -7.08
C LEU A 51 -12.63 -33.10 -6.79
N GLY A 52 -11.42 -33.55 -7.15
CA GLY A 52 -10.16 -32.93 -6.75
C GLY A 52 -9.71 -33.37 -5.35
N THR A 53 -8.66 -32.75 -4.82
CA THR A 53 -8.26 -33.02 -3.43
C THR A 53 -9.23 -32.34 -2.45
N PRO A 54 -9.39 -32.84 -1.21
CA PRO A 54 -10.30 -32.27 -0.22
C PRO A 54 -10.12 -30.76 -0.03
N LYS A 55 -8.86 -30.30 -0.03
CA LYS A 55 -8.49 -28.88 0.08
C LYS A 55 -8.92 -28.05 -1.14
N HIS A 56 -8.82 -28.61 -2.34
CA HIS A 56 -9.23 -27.94 -3.57
C HIS A 56 -10.75 -27.81 -3.65
N LEU A 57 -11.46 -28.89 -3.30
CA LEU A 57 -12.92 -28.88 -3.23
C LEU A 57 -13.41 -27.86 -2.19
N ALA A 58 -12.82 -27.84 -0.99
CA ALA A 58 -13.20 -26.90 0.06
C ALA A 58 -13.02 -25.44 -0.35
N ARG A 59 -11.93 -25.11 -1.06
CA ARG A 59 -11.73 -23.76 -1.58
C ARG A 59 -12.80 -23.38 -2.60
N LYS A 60 -13.22 -24.30 -3.46
CA LYS A 60 -14.28 -24.06 -4.45
C LYS A 60 -15.62 -23.81 -3.73
N VAL A 61 -15.98 -24.69 -2.80
CA VAL A 61 -17.23 -24.56 -2.03
C VAL A 61 -17.27 -23.28 -1.21
N LEU A 62 -16.19 -22.95 -0.49
CA LEU A 62 -16.10 -21.70 0.28
C LEU A 62 -16.16 -20.46 -0.61
N ALA A 63 -15.60 -20.51 -1.82
CA ALA A 63 -15.74 -19.41 -2.77
C ALA A 63 -17.20 -19.22 -3.21
N ASP A 64 -17.90 -20.30 -3.56
CA ASP A 64 -19.30 -20.24 -3.96
C ASP A 64 -20.22 -19.78 -2.80
N TYR A 65 -19.95 -20.22 -1.58
CA TYR A 65 -20.64 -19.75 -0.37
C TYR A 65 -20.33 -18.29 -0.06
N SER A 66 -19.10 -17.83 -0.24
CA SER A 66 -18.75 -16.41 -0.03
C SER A 66 -19.45 -15.49 -1.03
N ILE A 67 -19.64 -15.95 -2.27
CA ILE A 67 -20.39 -15.23 -3.30
C ILE A 67 -21.87 -15.19 -2.91
N LYS A 68 -22.46 -16.32 -2.52
CA LYS A 68 -23.85 -16.35 -2.02
C LYS A 68 -24.04 -15.47 -0.79
N MET A 69 -23.12 -15.47 0.18
CA MET A 69 -23.21 -14.61 1.36
C MET A 69 -23.08 -13.12 0.99
N SER A 70 -22.27 -12.79 -0.03
CA SER A 70 -22.20 -11.43 -0.55
C SER A 70 -23.49 -11.04 -1.28
N GLU A 71 -24.03 -11.91 -2.13
CA GLU A 71 -25.30 -11.70 -2.81
C GLU A 71 -26.48 -11.67 -1.86
N GLU A 72 -26.45 -12.44 -0.76
CA GLU A 72 -27.47 -12.43 0.29
C GLU A 72 -27.35 -11.17 1.15
N ASN A 73 -26.15 -10.69 1.44
CA ASN A 73 -25.95 -9.36 2.04
C ASN A 73 -26.43 -8.22 1.13
N TYR A 74 -26.35 -8.38 -0.20
CA TYR A 74 -26.92 -7.44 -1.16
C TYR A 74 -28.44 -7.63 -1.36
N ARG A 75 -28.96 -8.86 -1.33
CA ARG A 75 -30.39 -9.18 -1.46
C ARG A 75 -31.17 -8.92 -0.18
N ASN A 76 -30.56 -9.00 1.00
CA ASN A 76 -31.19 -8.56 2.27
C ASN A 76 -31.29 -7.04 2.38
N VAL A 77 -30.68 -6.28 1.45
CA VAL A 77 -30.95 -4.85 1.28
C VAL A 77 -32.21 -4.61 0.45
N ASP A 78 -32.62 -5.56 -0.40
CA ASP A 78 -33.71 -5.40 -1.38
C ASP A 78 -34.97 -6.23 -1.05
N ASN A 79 -34.82 -7.45 -0.52
CA ASN A 79 -35.90 -8.37 -0.18
C ASN A 79 -36.40 -8.19 1.25
N GLY A 80 -36.81 -6.97 1.65
CA GLY A 80 -37.85 -6.74 2.67
C GLY A 80 -37.75 -7.35 4.10
N GLN A 81 -36.83 -8.25 4.40
CA GLN A 81 -36.75 -9.09 5.60
C GLN A 81 -35.86 -8.47 6.69
N MET A 82 -35.51 -7.19 6.59
CA MET A 82 -35.07 -6.48 7.79
C MET A 82 -36.29 -6.28 8.69
N THR A 83 -36.19 -6.80 9.91
CA THR A 83 -37.13 -6.44 10.97
C THR A 83 -37.21 -4.91 11.07
N SER A 84 -38.37 -4.36 11.43
CA SER A 84 -38.56 -2.89 11.52
C SER A 84 -37.46 -2.23 12.36
N ASN A 85 -36.95 -2.95 13.37
CA ASN A 85 -35.89 -2.51 14.27
C ASN A 85 -34.50 -2.45 13.60
N GLU A 86 -34.15 -3.43 12.76
CA GLU A 86 -32.88 -3.41 12.01
C GLU A 86 -32.86 -2.32 10.93
N ARG A 87 -33.98 -2.16 10.21
CA ARG A 87 -34.12 -1.09 9.21
C ARG A 87 -34.06 0.29 9.89
N PHE A 88 -34.70 0.44 11.04
CA PHE A 88 -34.66 1.67 11.83
C PHE A 88 -33.26 1.97 12.37
N SER A 89 -32.55 0.99 12.93
CA SER A 89 -31.17 1.18 13.41
C SER A 89 -30.18 1.54 12.30
N LYS A 90 -30.36 0.97 11.09
CA LYS A 90 -29.51 1.28 9.92
C LYS A 90 -29.83 2.66 9.36
N ASN A 91 -31.11 3.05 9.29
CA ASN A 91 -31.53 4.39 8.91
C ASN A 91 -31.07 5.44 9.94
N LEU A 92 -31.16 5.16 11.23
CA LEU A 92 -30.66 6.04 12.29
C LEU A 92 -29.13 6.17 12.25
N LYS A 93 -28.40 5.09 11.96
CA LYS A 93 -26.96 5.15 11.73
C LYS A 93 -26.62 6.01 10.50
N MET A 94 -27.38 5.89 9.42
CA MET A 94 -27.18 6.68 8.21
C MET A 94 -27.54 8.15 8.42
N ILE A 95 -28.67 8.45 9.09
CA ILE A 95 -29.08 9.80 9.49
C ILE A 95 -28.06 10.40 10.46
N GLY A 96 -27.59 9.63 11.43
CA GLY A 96 -26.53 10.04 12.35
C GLY A 96 -25.24 10.37 11.62
N LEU A 97 -24.87 9.60 10.59
CA LEU A 97 -23.69 9.87 9.76
C LEU A 97 -23.89 11.13 8.89
N VAL A 98 -25.08 11.37 8.37
CA VAL A 98 -25.42 12.60 7.61
C VAL A 98 -25.40 13.83 8.54
N ILE A 99 -25.98 13.75 9.73
CA ILE A 99 -25.93 14.83 10.73
C ILE A 99 -24.49 15.08 11.18
N LEU A 100 -23.72 14.02 11.43
CA LEU A 100 -22.30 14.13 11.79
C LEU A 100 -21.49 14.74 10.65
N ALA A 101 -21.75 14.38 9.40
CA ALA A 101 -21.11 14.98 8.23
C ALA A 101 -21.50 16.46 8.04
N LEU A 102 -22.77 16.83 8.27
CA LEU A 102 -23.24 18.21 8.24
C LEU A 102 -22.61 19.05 9.35
N MET A 103 -22.41 18.47 10.54
CA MET A 103 -21.80 19.16 11.68
C MET A 103 -20.26 19.21 11.57
N ALA A 104 -19.65 18.21 10.95
CA ALA A 104 -18.23 18.18 10.64
C ALA A 104 -17.85 19.04 9.43
N SER A 105 -18.77 19.30 8.50
CA SER A 105 -18.52 20.07 7.27
C SER A 105 -17.99 21.49 7.54
N PRO A 106 -18.61 22.31 8.42
CA PRO A 106 -18.07 23.62 8.81
C PRO A 106 -16.67 23.51 9.44
N LEU A 107 -16.47 22.51 10.30
CA LEU A 107 -15.19 22.30 10.99
C LEU A 107 -14.09 21.87 10.01
N ALA A 108 -14.41 21.02 9.04
CA ALA A 108 -13.48 20.55 8.01
C ALA A 108 -13.00 21.71 7.13
N ILE A 109 -13.89 22.65 6.77
CA ILE A 109 -13.53 23.84 6.00
C ILE A 109 -12.56 24.73 6.80
N ILE A 110 -12.84 24.97 8.08
CA ILE A 110 -11.97 25.77 8.96
C ILE A 110 -10.59 25.09 9.10
N ILE A 111 -10.56 23.77 9.32
CA ILE A 111 -9.30 23.01 9.40
C ILE A 111 -8.55 23.07 8.08
N ALA A 112 -9.22 22.93 6.94
CA ALA A 112 -8.58 23.00 5.62
C ALA A 112 -7.93 24.37 5.37
N ILE A 113 -8.61 25.46 5.74
CA ILE A 113 -8.09 26.84 5.60
C ILE A 113 -6.80 27.04 6.41
N VAL A 114 -6.62 26.36 7.53
CA VAL A 114 -5.39 26.45 8.35
C VAL A 114 -4.34 25.45 7.88
N LEU A 115 -4.73 24.22 7.58
CA LEU A 115 -3.82 23.12 7.31
C LEU A 115 -3.15 23.23 5.93
N ILE A 116 -3.89 23.67 4.91
CA ILE A 116 -3.36 23.85 3.55
C ILE A 116 -2.21 24.88 3.51
N PRO A 117 -2.35 26.12 4.01
CA PRO A 117 -1.25 27.07 4.02
C PRO A 117 -0.13 26.65 4.94
N LEU A 118 -0.40 25.92 6.04
CA LEU A 118 0.65 25.39 6.90
C LEU A 118 1.53 24.38 6.15
N ILE A 119 0.92 23.45 5.41
CA ILE A 119 1.66 22.48 4.57
C ILE A 119 2.44 23.21 3.48
N LEU A 120 1.82 24.20 2.83
CA LEU A 120 2.47 24.99 1.79
C LEU A 120 3.65 25.79 2.34
N LEU A 121 3.53 26.34 3.56
CA LEU A 121 4.61 27.04 4.25
C LEU A 121 5.75 26.08 4.59
N PHE A 122 5.46 24.88 5.09
CA PHE A 122 6.48 23.86 5.34
C PHE A 122 7.23 23.46 4.06
N ILE A 123 6.50 23.26 2.95
CA ILE A 123 7.12 22.95 1.66
C ILE A 123 7.96 24.12 1.15
N GLY A 124 7.44 25.34 1.26
CA GLY A 124 8.11 26.56 0.82
C GLY A 124 9.39 26.80 1.62
N LEU A 125 9.33 26.63 2.94
CA LEU A 125 10.48 26.74 3.84
C LEU A 125 11.54 25.69 3.53
N PHE A 126 11.13 24.44 3.28
CA PHE A 126 12.06 23.38 2.88
C PHE A 126 12.78 23.72 1.57
N VAL A 127 12.05 24.15 0.54
CA VAL A 127 12.62 24.57 -0.74
C VAL A 127 13.53 25.79 -0.56
N PHE A 128 13.13 26.76 0.26
CA PHE A 128 13.93 27.94 0.57
C PHE A 128 15.26 27.57 1.24
N PHE A 129 15.26 26.70 2.24
CA PHE A 129 16.48 26.22 2.89
C PHE A 129 17.41 25.49 1.92
N VAL A 130 16.84 24.64 1.04
CA VAL A 130 17.61 23.97 -0.02
C VAL A 130 18.29 24.97 -0.94
N LEU A 131 17.53 25.97 -1.42
CA LEU A 131 18.05 26.98 -2.34
C LEU A 131 19.10 27.87 -1.67
N LEU A 132 18.85 28.29 -0.43
CA LEU A 132 19.79 29.07 0.38
C LEU A 132 21.09 28.30 0.61
N PHE A 133 20.99 27.01 0.94
CA PHE A 133 22.16 26.16 1.13
C PHE A 133 22.98 26.02 -0.16
N LEU A 134 22.31 25.80 -1.31
CA LEU A 134 22.97 25.74 -2.62
C LEU A 134 23.64 27.08 -3.00
N PHE A 135 22.98 28.20 -2.68
CA PHE A 135 23.54 29.54 -2.86
C PHE A 135 24.78 29.77 -1.98
N LEU A 136 24.76 29.34 -0.72
CA LEU A 136 25.91 29.45 0.19
C LEU A 136 27.11 28.64 -0.32
N VAL A 137 26.90 27.43 -0.82
CA VAL A 137 27.97 26.62 -1.43
C VAL A 137 28.53 27.32 -2.68
N ALA A 138 27.67 27.88 -3.54
CA ALA A 138 28.13 28.63 -4.71
C ALA A 138 28.94 29.88 -4.32
N MET A 139 28.50 30.63 -3.31
CA MET A 139 29.23 31.78 -2.77
C MET A 139 30.55 31.38 -2.10
N SER A 140 30.60 30.25 -1.40
CA SER A 140 31.82 29.69 -0.82
C SER A 140 32.89 29.48 -1.87
N VAL A 141 32.53 28.89 -3.02
CA VAL A 141 33.46 28.69 -4.15
C VAL A 141 33.99 30.02 -4.69
N VAL A 142 33.12 31.02 -4.86
CA VAL A 142 33.53 32.36 -5.32
C VAL A 142 34.51 33.01 -4.32
N LEU A 143 34.24 32.90 -3.02
CA LEU A 143 35.13 33.39 -1.97
C LEU A 143 36.47 32.64 -1.94
N GLY A 144 36.45 31.32 -2.12
CA GLY A 144 37.67 30.50 -2.21
C GLY A 144 38.56 30.94 -3.37
N ILE A 145 37.97 31.18 -4.55
CA ILE A 145 38.72 31.69 -5.72
C ILE A 145 39.19 33.13 -5.49
N GLY A 146 38.33 33.98 -4.93
CA GLY A 146 38.64 35.39 -4.67
C GLY A 146 39.80 35.56 -3.69
N THR A 147 39.83 34.78 -2.62
CA THR A 147 40.92 34.81 -1.62
C THR A 147 42.26 34.36 -2.21
N ILE A 148 42.26 33.39 -3.13
CA ILE A 148 43.47 33.00 -3.88
C ILE A 148 43.97 34.16 -4.74
N PHE A 149 43.08 34.83 -5.48
CA PHE A 149 43.44 35.99 -6.31
C PHE A 149 44.04 37.13 -5.48
N VAL A 150 43.41 37.47 -4.35
CA VAL A 150 43.92 38.50 -3.43
C VAL A 150 45.27 38.08 -2.84
N GLY A 151 45.42 36.82 -2.43
CA GLY A 151 46.68 36.30 -1.91
C GLY A 151 47.84 36.42 -2.91
N ILE A 152 47.60 36.12 -4.18
CA ILE A 152 48.58 36.25 -5.26
C ILE A 152 48.94 37.72 -5.53
N SER A 153 47.97 38.63 -5.40
CA SER A 153 48.18 40.06 -5.65
C SER A 153 49.13 40.72 -4.64
N VAL A 154 49.24 40.14 -3.43
CA VAL A 154 50.03 40.65 -2.30
C VAL A 154 51.43 39.99 -2.20
N ILE A 155 51.80 39.15 -3.17
CA ILE A 155 53.04 38.35 -3.12
C ILE A 155 54.32 39.20 -3.00
N PHE A 156 54.33 40.40 -3.59
CA PHE A 156 55.47 41.31 -3.51
C PHE A 156 55.51 42.13 -2.21
N GLN A 157 54.44 42.12 -1.41
CA GLN A 157 54.38 42.84 -0.13
C GLN A 157 54.75 41.95 1.05
N SER A 158 54.19 40.74 1.13
CA SER A 158 54.43 39.83 2.25
C SER A 158 54.18 38.38 1.86
N PHE A 159 55.26 37.59 1.88
CA PHE A 159 55.21 36.17 1.55
C PHE A 159 54.32 35.36 2.51
N SER A 160 54.37 35.68 3.80
CA SER A 160 53.53 35.02 4.83
C SER A 160 52.04 35.26 4.59
N THR A 161 51.67 36.47 4.16
CA THR A 161 50.28 36.85 3.89
C THR A 161 49.74 36.11 2.67
N THR A 162 50.54 35.97 1.61
CA THR A 162 50.18 35.19 0.43
C THR A 162 49.92 33.72 0.75
N ILE A 163 50.80 33.07 1.50
CA ILE A 163 50.59 31.67 1.92
C ILE A 163 49.31 31.51 2.73
N PHE A 164 49.01 32.45 3.62
CA PHE A 164 47.81 32.41 4.43
C PHE A 164 46.53 32.51 3.58
N PHE A 165 46.42 33.51 2.70
CA PHE A 165 45.22 33.71 1.87
C PHE A 165 45.05 32.62 0.80
N VAL A 166 46.12 32.21 0.13
CA VAL A 166 46.09 31.13 -0.86
C VAL A 166 45.76 29.79 -0.19
N GLY A 167 46.36 29.51 0.96
CA GLY A 167 46.07 28.32 1.76
C GLY A 167 44.61 28.29 2.24
N LEU A 168 44.08 29.43 2.71
CA LEU A 168 42.70 29.56 3.14
C LEU A 168 41.72 29.28 1.98
N GLY A 169 41.97 29.87 0.80
CA GLY A 169 41.13 29.62 -0.38
C GLY A 169 41.18 28.16 -0.85
N LEU A 170 42.35 27.52 -0.79
CA LEU A 170 42.50 26.08 -1.07
C LEU A 170 41.73 25.21 -0.07
N VAL A 171 41.73 25.55 1.22
CA VAL A 171 40.95 24.82 2.24
C VAL A 171 39.46 24.96 1.97
N ILE A 172 38.97 26.16 1.68
CA ILE A 172 37.56 26.41 1.35
C ILE A 172 37.14 25.56 0.13
N LEU A 173 37.91 25.64 -0.97
CA LEU A 173 37.61 24.86 -2.18
C LEU A 173 37.75 23.35 -1.95
N GLY A 174 38.70 22.92 -1.11
CA GLY A 174 38.85 21.53 -0.71
C GLY A 174 37.61 21.01 0.02
N ILE A 175 37.06 21.78 0.95
CA ILE A 175 35.82 21.44 1.66
C ILE A 175 34.65 21.36 0.67
N ASP A 176 34.52 22.34 -0.23
CA ASP A 176 33.45 22.36 -1.25
C ASP A 176 33.53 21.13 -2.16
N PHE A 177 34.73 20.69 -2.55
CA PHE A 177 34.94 19.49 -3.36
C PHE A 177 34.40 18.21 -2.70
N PHE A 178 34.52 18.08 -1.38
CA PHE A 178 33.93 16.95 -0.64
C PHE A 178 32.43 17.12 -0.42
N LEU A 179 31.95 18.35 -0.19
CA LEU A 179 30.54 18.64 0.06
C LEU A 179 29.66 18.34 -1.17
N ILE A 180 30.06 18.77 -2.37
CA ILE A 180 29.27 18.64 -3.60
C ILE A 180 28.80 17.19 -3.87
N PRO A 181 29.66 16.15 -3.90
CA PRO A 181 29.22 14.79 -4.15
C PRO A 181 28.32 14.24 -3.04
N ILE A 182 28.57 14.62 -1.78
CA ILE A 182 27.72 14.24 -0.63
C ILE A 182 26.32 14.83 -0.81
N ILE A 183 26.22 16.11 -1.19
CA ILE A 183 24.95 16.80 -1.43
C ILE A 183 24.20 16.12 -2.57
N VAL A 184 24.84 15.88 -3.72
CA VAL A 184 24.21 15.22 -4.86
C VAL A 184 23.74 13.80 -4.51
N ALA A 185 24.54 13.05 -3.75
CA ALA A 185 24.16 11.73 -3.25
C ALA A 185 22.93 11.80 -2.33
N LEU A 186 22.89 12.78 -1.41
CA LEU A 186 21.78 13.00 -0.50
C LEU A 186 20.48 13.36 -1.24
N PHE A 187 20.56 14.26 -2.23
CA PHE A 187 19.43 14.62 -3.09
C PHE A 187 18.90 13.42 -3.89
N LYS A 188 19.80 12.63 -4.48
CA LYS A 188 19.43 11.43 -5.24
C LYS A 188 18.79 10.38 -4.33
N TRP A 189 19.31 10.19 -3.12
CA TRP A 189 18.74 9.30 -2.12
C TRP A 189 17.35 9.78 -1.69
N PHE A 190 17.21 11.06 -1.36
CA PHE A 190 15.93 11.67 -0.98
C PHE A 190 14.86 11.48 -2.07
N PHE A 191 15.19 11.79 -3.33
CA PHE A 191 14.26 11.62 -4.45
C PHE A 191 13.87 10.15 -4.62
N SER A 192 14.82 9.22 -4.48
CA SER A 192 14.54 7.78 -4.52
C SER A 192 13.55 7.36 -3.41
N VAL A 193 13.75 7.84 -2.17
CA VAL A 193 12.83 7.57 -1.05
C VAL A 193 11.44 8.11 -1.35
N VAL A 194 11.33 9.33 -1.87
CA VAL A 194 10.04 9.93 -2.27
C VAL A 194 9.37 9.08 -3.35
N VAL A 195 10.07 8.69 -4.41
CA VAL A 195 9.50 7.83 -5.47
C VAL A 195 9.06 6.47 -4.92
N ILE A 196 9.86 5.85 -4.05
CA ILE A 196 9.51 4.58 -3.40
C ILE A 196 8.26 4.74 -2.55
N PHE A 197 8.15 5.83 -1.79
CA PHE A 197 6.97 6.16 -0.99
C PHE A 197 5.73 6.35 -1.86
N PHE A 198 5.81 7.13 -2.95
CA PHE A 198 4.70 7.29 -3.89
C PHE A 198 4.32 5.98 -4.57
N ARG A 199 5.28 5.13 -4.93
CA ARG A 199 5.01 3.80 -5.49
C ARG A 199 4.35 2.89 -4.46
N TRP A 200 4.76 2.96 -3.19
CA TRP A 200 4.14 2.20 -2.10
C TRP A 200 2.73 2.70 -1.81
N LEU A 201 2.52 4.01 -1.76
CA LEU A 201 1.22 4.64 -1.55
C LEU A 201 0.27 4.34 -2.71
N GLY A 202 0.74 4.46 -3.95
CA GLY A 202 0.01 4.07 -5.14
C GLY A 202 -0.36 2.59 -5.12
N LYS A 203 0.55 1.69 -4.76
CA LYS A 203 0.21 0.27 -4.59
C LYS A 203 -0.86 0.08 -3.51
N LYS A 204 -0.75 0.74 -2.35
CA LYS A 204 -1.67 0.57 -1.22
C LYS A 204 -3.06 1.16 -1.49
N LEU A 205 -3.15 2.26 -2.23
CA LEU A 205 -4.41 2.91 -2.61
C LEU A 205 -5.05 2.28 -3.86
N LEU A 206 -4.26 1.75 -4.80
CA LEU A 206 -4.76 1.19 -6.07
C LEU A 206 -4.97 -0.33 -6.05
N HIS A 207 -4.41 -1.08 -5.10
CA HIS A 207 -4.66 -2.54 -4.98
C HIS A 207 -6.07 -2.90 -4.48
N GLY A 208 -6.96 -1.93 -4.27
CA GLY A 208 -8.39 -2.15 -4.10
C GLY A 208 -9.14 -2.57 -5.38
N ARG A 209 -8.52 -2.47 -6.57
CA ARG A 209 -9.10 -2.96 -7.83
C ARG A 209 -8.18 -3.99 -8.48
N LYS A 210 -8.42 -5.27 -8.17
CA LYS A 210 -7.99 -6.39 -9.02
C LYS A 210 -8.63 -6.19 -10.39
N THR A 211 -7.89 -5.67 -11.35
CA THR A 211 -8.28 -5.69 -12.75
C THR A 211 -8.02 -7.12 -13.25
N PRO A 212 -9.04 -7.88 -13.69
CA PRO A 212 -8.80 -9.15 -14.36
C PRO A 212 -8.08 -8.86 -15.67
N MET A 213 -6.89 -9.45 -15.82
CA MET A 213 -6.15 -9.43 -17.09
C MET A 213 -7.02 -10.12 -18.14
N LYS A 214 -7.44 -9.35 -19.14
CA LYS A 214 -8.17 -9.84 -20.32
C LYS A 214 -7.25 -10.82 -21.05
N GLY A 215 -7.73 -12.05 -21.15
CA GLY A 215 -7.01 -13.21 -21.64
C GLY A 215 -6.36 -13.03 -23.01
N GLU A 216 -5.27 -13.78 -23.16
CA GLU A 216 -4.70 -14.20 -24.44
C GLU A 216 -5.80 -14.47 -25.47
N LYS A 217 -5.81 -13.67 -26.54
CA LYS A 217 -6.34 -14.14 -27.81
C LYS A 217 -5.29 -15.03 -28.46
N LYS A 218 -5.35 -16.31 -28.15
CA LYS A 218 -4.93 -17.37 -29.07
C LYS A 218 -6.08 -17.55 -30.07
N ASN A 219 -5.77 -17.53 -31.38
CA ASN A 219 -6.55 -17.86 -32.59
C ASN A 219 -6.05 -16.89 -33.68
N ALA A 220 -5.46 -17.29 -34.81
CA ALA A 220 -5.54 -18.52 -35.59
C ALA A 220 -4.18 -18.86 -36.24
#